data_AF-A0A3D5VAT7-F1
#
_entry.id   AF-A0A3D5VAT7-F1
#
_cell.length_a   1.000
_cell.length_b   1.000
_cell.length_c   1.000
_cell.angle_alpha   90.00
_cell.angle_beta   90.00
_cell.angle_gamma   90.00
#
_symmetry.space_group_name_H-M   'P 1'
#
loop_
_entity.id
_entity.type
_entity.pdbx_description
1 polymer ?
#
loop_
_entity_poly.entity_id
_entity_poly.type
_entity_poly.pdbx_seq_one_letter_code
_entity_poly.pdbx_strand_id
1 'polypeptide(L)'
;MKKALLIIATLFLLGNLKAINENAGTSGFSFFKVTYSARAAAMANAYTGLADQEDAVFFNPAGLTQISKPQAGATYMSYFDGVNCGSLVYTQPLQNEFYIAAFTQFLSASETKTLADANGNYAGTDG
;
A
#
# COMPACT_ATOMS: atom_id res chain seq x y z
N MET A 1 -25.79 22.80 32.45
CA MET A 1 -24.38 22.46 32.76
C MET A 1 -23.87 21.24 31.98
N LYS A 2 -24.50 20.05 32.07
CA LYS A 2 -24.05 18.84 31.34
C LYS A 2 -23.91 19.00 29.81
N LYS A 3 -24.86 19.71 29.17
CA LYS A 3 -24.82 19.99 27.73
C LYS A 3 -23.66 20.91 27.32
N ALA A 4 -23.33 21.89 28.16
CA ALA A 4 -22.20 22.80 27.92
C ALA A 4 -20.86 22.06 28.06
N LEU A 5 -20.74 21.15 29.04
CA LEU A 5 -19.57 20.30 29.21
C LEU A 5 -19.35 19.38 27.99
N LEU A 6 -20.44 18.80 27.46
CA LEU A 6 -20.38 17.99 26.24
C LEU A 6 -19.89 18.78 25.03
N ILE A 7 -20.42 20.00 24.82
CA ILE A 7 -20.00 20.85 23.70
C ILE A 7 -18.51 21.22 23.82
N ILE A 8 -18.04 21.55 25.03
CA ILE A 8 -16.62 21.87 25.28
C ILE A 8 -15.73 20.65 25.03
N ALA A 9 -16.14 19.46 25.47
CA ALA A 9 -15.39 18.22 25.20
C ALA A 9 -15.34 17.90 23.70
N THR A 10 -16.45 18.11 22.96
CA THR A 10 -16.48 17.94 21.51
C THR A 10 -15.59 18.95 20.79
N LEU A 11 -15.61 20.23 21.19
CA LEU A 11 -14.71 21.24 20.63
C LEU A 11 -13.24 20.94 20.92
N PHE A 12 -12.92 20.43 22.11
CA PHE A 12 -11.55 20.05 22.48
C PHE A 12 -11.05 18.85 21.65
N LEU A 13 -11.92 17.87 21.36
CA LEU A 13 -11.60 16.74 20.48
C LEU A 13 -11.37 17.19 19.03
N LEU A 14 -12.17 18.13 18.51
CA LEU A 14 -12.03 18.67 17.16
C LEU A 14 -10.78 19.56 17.00
N GLY A 15 -10.30 20.19 18.06
CA GLY A 15 -9.08 21.01 18.05
C GLY A 15 -7.79 20.23 17.76
N ASN A 16 -7.80 18.91 17.94
CA ASN A 16 -6.65 18.03 17.66
C ASN A 16 -6.54 17.59 16.19
N LEU A 17 -7.42 18.06 15.29
CA LEU A 17 -7.48 17.63 13.88
C LEU A 17 -6.36 18.21 12.98
N LYS A 18 -5.35 18.87 13.54
CA LYS A 18 -4.24 19.49 12.78
C LYS A 18 -2.92 18.76 13.05
N ALA A 19 -2.87 17.46 12.78
CA ALA A 19 -1.68 16.63 12.95
C ALA A 19 -1.23 15.96 11.64
N ILE A 20 -1.32 16.68 10.51
CA ILE A 20 -0.66 16.22 9.29
C ILE A 20 0.80 16.68 9.33
N ASN A 21 1.73 15.74 9.16
CA ASN A 21 3.15 16.05 9.09
C ASN A 21 3.40 17.04 7.93
N GLU A 22 4.24 18.06 8.14
CA GLU A 22 4.59 19.04 7.09
C GLU A 22 5.21 18.38 5.83
N ASN A 23 5.80 17.21 6.00
CA ASN A 23 6.38 16.37 4.96
C ASN A 23 5.42 15.25 4.50
N ALA A 24 4.15 15.28 4.88
CA ALA A 24 3.18 14.30 4.39
C ALA A 24 3.03 14.44 2.87
N GLY A 25 3.23 13.34 2.15
CA GLY A 25 3.12 13.31 0.69
C GLY A 25 4.37 13.78 -0.07
N THR A 26 5.45 14.17 0.61
CA THR A 26 6.72 14.57 -0.05
C THR A 26 7.65 13.39 -0.36
N SER A 27 7.22 12.15 -0.08
CA SER A 27 7.94 10.94 -0.44
C SER A 27 7.97 10.75 -1.96
N GLY A 28 9.17 10.76 -2.54
CA GLY A 28 9.38 10.58 -3.98
C GLY A 28 9.00 9.19 -4.51
N PHE A 29 8.83 8.19 -3.65
CA PHE A 29 8.52 6.82 -4.05
C PHE A 29 7.13 6.39 -3.54
N SER A 30 6.13 7.24 -3.77
CA SER A 30 4.74 6.97 -3.33
C SER A 30 4.14 5.68 -3.92
N PHE A 31 4.70 5.17 -5.02
CA PHE A 31 4.33 3.87 -5.60
C PHE A 31 4.65 2.66 -4.70
N PHE A 32 5.52 2.79 -3.69
CA PHE A 32 5.71 1.73 -2.67
C PHE A 32 4.51 1.58 -1.74
N LYS A 33 3.58 2.55 -1.73
CA LYS A 33 2.33 2.43 -0.97
C LYS A 33 1.28 1.59 -1.69
N VAL A 34 1.54 1.23 -2.95
CA VAL A 34 0.69 0.30 -3.71
C VAL A 34 0.79 -1.08 -3.06
N THR A 35 -0.32 -1.82 -3.05
CA THR A 35 -0.34 -3.16 -2.46
C THR A 35 0.07 -4.20 -3.49
N TYR A 36 1.01 -5.04 -3.10
CA TYR A 36 1.57 -6.12 -3.93
C TYR A 36 1.12 -7.52 -3.47
N SER A 37 0.01 -7.60 -2.73
CA SER A 37 -0.64 -8.86 -2.33
C SER A 37 -2.13 -8.80 -2.59
N ALA A 38 -2.64 -9.77 -3.36
CA ALA A 38 -4.07 -9.90 -3.61
C ALA A 38 -4.86 -10.19 -2.31
N ARG A 39 -4.29 -10.99 -1.40
CA ARG A 39 -4.92 -11.35 -0.12
C ARG A 39 -5.03 -10.14 0.80
N ALA A 40 -3.94 -9.38 0.94
CA ALA A 40 -3.97 -8.16 1.73
C ALA A 40 -4.93 -7.12 1.13
N ALA A 41 -4.94 -6.97 -0.21
CA ALA A 41 -5.88 -6.08 -0.90
C ALA A 41 -7.34 -6.47 -0.62
N ALA A 42 -7.68 -7.77 -0.64
CA ALA A 42 -9.02 -8.27 -0.32
C ALA A 42 -9.44 -7.97 1.14
N MET A 43 -8.47 -7.82 2.04
CA MET A 43 -8.67 -7.40 3.44
C MET A 43 -8.61 -5.88 3.63
N ALA A 44 -8.75 -5.09 2.56
CA ALA A 44 -8.57 -3.63 2.59
C ALA A 44 -7.22 -3.21 3.21
N ASN A 45 -6.17 -3.99 2.94
CA ASN A 45 -4.81 -3.85 3.46
C ASN A 45 -4.66 -4.00 4.98
N ALA A 46 -5.68 -4.51 5.67
CA ALA A 46 -5.65 -4.82 7.10
C ALA A 46 -4.94 -6.16 7.38
N TYR A 47 -3.70 -6.32 6.92
CA TYR A 47 -2.97 -7.60 6.96
C TYR A 47 -1.83 -7.66 7.98
N THR A 48 -1.32 -6.52 8.46
CA THR A 48 -0.15 -6.44 9.37
C THR A 48 -0.25 -7.33 10.63
N GLY A 49 -1.46 -7.46 11.19
CA GLY A 49 -1.69 -8.29 12.38
C GLY A 49 -1.89 -9.78 12.10
N LEU A 50 -2.16 -10.15 10.85
CA LEU A 50 -2.35 -11.54 10.43
C LEU A 50 -1.06 -12.11 9.83
N ALA A 51 -0.49 -11.45 8.81
CA ALA A 51 0.83 -11.69 8.20
C ALA A 51 1.41 -13.12 8.38
N ASP A 52 0.69 -14.14 7.94
CA ASP A 52 0.95 -15.55 8.22
C ASP A 52 1.32 -16.38 6.97
N GLN A 53 1.51 -15.70 5.84
CA GLN A 53 1.87 -16.29 4.54
C GLN A 53 3.05 -15.56 3.88
N GLU A 54 3.44 -15.99 2.68
CA GLU A 54 4.62 -15.50 1.99
C GLU A 54 4.63 -13.96 1.83
N ASP A 55 3.47 -13.37 1.60
CA ASP A 55 3.25 -11.93 1.47
C ASP A 55 3.44 -11.12 2.77
N ALA A 56 3.71 -11.78 3.90
CA ALA A 56 4.11 -11.15 5.16
C ALA A 56 5.33 -10.23 5.00
N VAL A 57 6.22 -10.52 4.04
CA VAL A 57 7.38 -9.66 3.72
C VAL A 57 7.02 -8.22 3.37
N PHE A 58 5.80 -7.96 2.88
CA PHE A 58 5.33 -6.62 2.50
C PHE A 58 4.68 -5.85 3.66
N PHE A 59 4.24 -6.55 4.71
CA PHE A 59 3.43 -5.96 5.79
C PHE A 59 4.09 -6.09 7.16
N ASN A 60 4.56 -7.29 7.51
CA ASN A 60 5.22 -7.58 8.77
C ASN A 60 6.13 -8.83 8.63
N PRO A 61 7.43 -8.66 8.34
CA PRO A 61 8.36 -9.78 8.18
C PRO A 61 8.50 -10.67 9.43
N ALA A 62 8.18 -10.19 10.63
CA ALA A 62 8.18 -11.03 11.84
C ALA A 62 7.12 -12.15 11.77
N GLY A 63 6.08 -11.95 10.96
CA GLY A 63 5.05 -12.93 10.68
C GLY A 63 5.53 -14.17 9.92
N LEU A 64 6.71 -14.11 9.28
CA LEU A 64 7.33 -15.29 8.64
C LEU A 64 7.54 -16.45 9.61
N THR A 65 7.65 -16.17 10.91
CA THR A 65 7.76 -17.18 11.97
C THR A 65 6.56 -18.14 12.02
N GLN A 66 5.41 -17.73 11.49
CA GLN A 66 4.19 -18.53 11.43
C GLN A 66 4.20 -19.55 10.27
N ILE A 67 5.13 -19.41 9.32
CA ILE A 67 5.22 -20.26 8.13
C ILE A 67 5.97 -21.55 8.46
N SER A 68 5.29 -22.69 8.39
CA SER A 68 5.88 -24.01 8.72
C SER A 68 6.54 -24.73 7.55
N LYS A 69 6.29 -24.30 6.31
CA LYS A 69 6.76 -24.96 5.09
C LYS A 69 7.16 -23.91 4.04
N PRO A 70 8.05 -24.24 3.09
CA PRO A 70 8.34 -23.33 1.99
C PRO A 70 7.06 -22.88 1.26
N GLN A 71 6.96 -21.59 0.97
CA GLN A 71 5.82 -20.98 0.29
C GLN A 71 6.31 -20.08 -0.84
N ALA A 72 5.53 -20.03 -1.91
CA ALA A 72 5.77 -19.16 -3.06
C ALA A 72 4.45 -18.50 -3.46
N GLY A 73 4.52 -17.22 -3.79
CA GLY A 73 3.36 -16.41 -4.12
C GLY A 73 3.64 -15.55 -5.34
N ALA A 74 2.62 -15.40 -6.18
CA ALA A 74 2.64 -14.50 -7.33
C ALA A 74 1.38 -13.65 -7.30
N THR A 75 1.54 -12.34 -7.44
CA THR A 75 0.42 -11.40 -7.48
C THR A 75 0.52 -10.53 -8.72
N TYR A 76 -0.62 -10.32 -9.37
CA TYR A 76 -0.78 -9.31 -10.42
C TYR A 76 -2.00 -8.46 -10.07
N MET A 77 -1.84 -7.14 -10.15
CA MET A 77 -2.85 -6.14 -9.83
C MET A 77 -2.95 -5.16 -10.99
N SER A 78 -4.14 -5.07 -11.57
CA SER A 78 -4.48 -4.04 -12.55
C SER A 78 -5.18 -2.89 -11.83
N TYR A 79 -4.52 -1.75 -11.76
CA TYR A 79 -5.06 -0.51 -11.22
C TYR A 79 -5.67 0.34 -12.34
N PHE A 80 -6.39 1.39 -11.94
CA PHE A 80 -6.91 2.37 -12.88
C PHE A 80 -5.79 3.11 -13.62
N ASP A 81 -6.15 3.72 -14.75
CA ASP A 81 -5.29 4.59 -15.54
C ASP A 81 -4.01 3.89 -16.06
N GLY A 82 -4.17 2.66 -16.55
CA GLY A 82 -3.08 1.91 -17.19
C GLY A 82 -1.95 1.47 -16.24
N VAL A 83 -2.11 1.63 -14.94
CA VAL A 83 -1.14 1.18 -13.93
C VAL A 83 -1.30 -0.31 -13.67
N ASN A 84 -0.25 -1.07 -13.93
CA ASN A 84 -0.18 -2.51 -13.67
C ASN A 84 1.00 -2.79 -12.76
N CYS A 85 0.79 -3.61 -11.74
CA CYS A 85 1.85 -3.96 -10.82
C CYS A 85 1.70 -5.41 -10.34
N GLY A 86 2.74 -5.91 -9.70
CA GLY A 86 2.72 -7.28 -9.21
C GLY A 86 3.97 -7.65 -8.46
N SER A 87 3.97 -8.86 -7.92
CA SER A 87 5.08 -9.39 -7.15
C SER A 87 5.26 -10.89 -7.35
N LEU A 88 6.49 -11.32 -7.11
CA LEU A 88 6.83 -12.72 -6.88
C LEU A 88 7.55 -12.80 -5.54
N VAL A 89 7.15 -13.75 -4.70
CA VAL A 89 7.70 -13.97 -3.37
C VAL A 89 8.00 -15.44 -3.19
N TYR A 90 9.10 -15.72 -2.52
CA TYR A 90 9.44 -17.04 -2.01
C TYR A 90 9.90 -16.91 -0.55
N THR A 91 9.41 -17.79 0.32
CA THR A 91 9.81 -17.86 1.73
C THR A 91 10.26 -19.26 2.08
N GLN A 92 11.38 -19.36 2.77
CA GLN A 92 11.96 -20.62 3.23
C GLN A 92 12.14 -20.57 4.75
N PRO A 93 11.39 -21.38 5.52
CA PRO A 93 11.74 -21.63 6.91
C PRO A 93 13.04 -22.45 6.96
N LEU A 94 13.99 -22.01 7.76
CA LEU A 94 15.26 -22.70 8.04
C LEU A 94 15.18 -23.38 9.41
N GLN A 95 16.26 -24.06 9.79
CA GLN A 95 16.40 -24.60 11.15
C GLN A 95 16.70 -23.47 12.14
N ASN A 96 16.34 -23.68 13.41
CA ASN A 96 16.63 -22.78 14.54
C ASN A 96 15.90 -21.42 14.50
N GLU A 97 14.61 -21.40 14.12
CA GLU A 97 13.79 -20.18 14.08
C GLU A 97 14.30 -19.10 13.12
N PHE A 98 15.18 -19.47 12.19
CA PHE A 98 15.59 -18.59 11.10
C PHE A 98 14.62 -18.72 9.92
N TYR A 99 14.31 -17.59 9.30
CA TYR A 99 13.45 -17.51 8.13
C TYR A 99 14.10 -16.59 7.12
N ILE A 100 14.12 -17.02 5.87
CA ILE A 100 14.58 -16.19 4.75
C ILE A 100 13.46 -16.03 3.74
N ALA A 101 13.43 -14.88 3.10
CA ALA A 101 12.52 -14.61 2.02
C ALA A 101 13.23 -13.83 0.92
N ALA A 102 12.84 -14.11 -0.33
CA ALA A 102 13.25 -13.37 -1.50
C ALA A 102 12.00 -12.93 -2.25
N PHE A 103 11.99 -11.69 -2.72
CA PHE A 103 10.88 -11.17 -3.48
C PHE A 103 11.32 -10.15 -4.52
N THR A 104 10.47 -9.98 -5.53
CA THR A 104 10.57 -8.88 -6.49
C THR A 104 9.20 -8.26 -6.69
N GLN A 105 9.19 -6.95 -6.94
CA GLN A 105 8.00 -6.17 -7.22
C GLN A 105 8.23 -5.44 -8.54
N PHE A 106 7.20 -5.32 -9.35
CA PHE A 106 7.24 -4.50 -10.55
C PHE A 106 6.02 -3.58 -10.58
N LEU A 107 6.22 -2.41 -11.17
CA LEU A 107 5.16 -1.48 -11.48
C LEU A 107 5.43 -0.90 -12.87
N SER A 108 4.39 -0.91 -13.69
CA SER A 108 4.35 -0.34 -15.03
C SER A 108 3.15 0.60 -15.07
N ALA A 109 3.33 1.77 -15.66
CA ALA A 109 2.26 2.71 -15.90
C ALA A 109 2.30 3.09 -17.37
N SER A 110 1.12 3.13 -17.99
CA SER A 110 0.93 3.70 -19.32
C SER A 110 -0.11 4.80 -19.17
N GLU A 111 0.28 6.02 -19.50
CA GLU A 111 -0.62 7.17 -19.50
C GLU A 111 -0.81 7.65 -20.94
N THR A 112 -2.05 7.91 -21.32
CA THR A 112 -2.35 8.65 -22.55
C THR A 112 -2.71 10.08 -22.16
N LYS A 113 -1.82 11.02 -22.45
CA LYS A 113 -1.98 12.44 -22.14
C LYS A 113 -2.88 13.10 -23.18
N THR A 114 -3.84 13.87 -22.71
CA THR A 114 -4.59 14.78 -23.58
C THR A 114 -3.75 16.02 -23.82
N LEU A 115 -3.50 16.33 -25.09
CA LEU A 115 -2.83 17.55 -25.51
C LEU A 115 -3.85 18.69 -25.59
N ALA A 116 -3.45 19.88 -25.13
CA ALA A 116 -4.22 21.10 -25.29
C ALA A 116 -3.38 22.14 -26.05
N ASP A 117 -4.04 22.91 -26.93
CA ASP A 117 -3.42 24.05 -27.60
C ASP A 117 -3.18 25.22 -26.62
N ALA A 118 -2.51 26.28 -27.08
CA ALA A 118 -2.24 27.47 -26.26
C ALA A 118 -3.51 28.20 -25.76
N ASN A 119 -4.68 27.89 -26.34
CA ASN A 119 -5.98 28.45 -25.96
C ASN A 119 -6.79 27.48 -25.06
N GLY A 120 -6.23 26.32 -24.71
CA GLY A 120 -6.88 25.30 -23.89
C GLY A 120 -7.85 24.38 -24.64
N ASN A 121 -7.88 24.41 -25.97
CA ASN A 121 -8.71 23.50 -26.76
C ASN A 121 -8.02 22.14 -26.93
N TYR A 122 -8.82 21.07 -27.05
CA TYR A 122 -8.33 19.72 -27.32
C TYR A 122 -7.50 19.67 -28.61
N ALA A 123 -6.25 19.22 -28.51
CA ALA A 123 -5.28 19.14 -29.60
C ALA A 123 -4.85 17.70 -29.94
N GLY A 124 -5.45 16.69 -29.29
CA GLY A 124 -5.16 15.27 -29.53
C GLY A 124 -4.77 14.52 -28.26
N THR A 125 -4.27 13.30 -28.42
CA THR A 125 -3.76 12.45 -27.35
C THR A 125 -2.38 11.91 -27.72
N ASP A 126 -1.48 11.85 -26.75
CA ASP A 126 -0.11 11.34 -26.89
C ASP A 126 0.19 10.35 -25.75
N GLY A 127 0.93 9.27 -26.02
CA GLY A 127 1.10 8.15 -25.09
C GLY A 127 2.47 7.49 -25.18
#